data_AF-A0A177TXR7-F1
#
_entry.id   AF-A0A177TXR7-F1
#
_cell.length_a   1.000
_cell.length_b   1.000
_cell.length_c   1.000
_cell.angle_alpha   90.00
_cell.angle_beta   90.00
_cell.angle_gamma   90.00
#
_symmetry.space_group_name_H-M   'P 1'
#
loop_
_entity.id
_entity.type
_entity.pdbx_description
1 polymer ?
#
loop_
_entity_poly.entity_id
_entity_poly.type
_entity_poly.pdbx_seq_one_letter_code
_entity_poly.pdbx_strand_id
1 'polypeptide(L)'
;MGKPRLRSQTAHTRPPPAPSNPLNPAFTHTQEGPLLILLFHSKPSQWDALARIETFYEGNVDGALGAYLGWEKVGGLGCCGNYMAFNFTVRAVRDWLGVMWEELVRRGVGTDEIVAGVEVKAETAGEGTMEVKEKAKDHGEGLGEGKSDEEGKKAWWDDECSIQERHLLRLLKQLGCLDSLPFGPPSSLPTPSPQGQQPTYLISALHTQSSDLTHERLHALFHLSPTYANFCKTLYNTSLSSKVRAAIEWDLKARGYRSEMYVDEFQAYVSESAAEFGGKARGECLALQGDLRDAQRKAREELGLG
;
A
#
# COMPACT_ATOMS: atom_id res chain seq x y z
N MET A 1 -8.19 -38.14 -19.70
CA MET A 1 -7.99 -37.39 -18.44
C MET A 1 -8.38 -35.94 -18.70
N GLY A 2 -9.40 -35.44 -18.01
CA GLY A 2 -10.08 -34.18 -18.33
C GLY A 2 -9.24 -32.96 -17.96
N LYS A 3 -9.19 -31.99 -18.88
CA LYS A 3 -8.58 -30.67 -18.69
C LYS A 3 -9.43 -29.87 -17.68
N PRO A 4 -8.86 -29.15 -16.70
CA PRO A 4 -9.61 -28.19 -15.92
C PRO A 4 -10.00 -27.01 -16.83
N ARG A 5 -11.31 -26.76 -16.96
CA ARG A 5 -11.87 -25.59 -17.64
C ARG A 5 -11.60 -24.34 -16.80
N LEU A 6 -11.02 -23.30 -17.40
CA LEU A 6 -11.19 -21.93 -16.88
C LEU A 6 -12.69 -21.60 -16.91
N ARG A 7 -13.30 -21.46 -15.74
CA ARG A 7 -14.64 -20.90 -15.59
C ARG A 7 -14.54 -19.40 -15.84
N SER A 8 -14.91 -18.98 -17.06
CA SER A 8 -15.41 -17.63 -17.27
C SER A 8 -16.65 -17.47 -16.39
N GLN A 9 -16.58 -16.60 -15.39
CA GLN A 9 -17.75 -16.19 -14.61
C GLN A 9 -18.07 -14.74 -14.96
N THR A 10 -19.33 -14.55 -15.33
CA THR A 10 -20.01 -13.31 -15.69
C THR A 10 -19.79 -12.22 -14.64
N ALA A 11 -19.65 -10.98 -15.14
CA ALA A 11 -19.60 -9.76 -14.34
C ALA A 11 -20.85 -9.66 -13.45
N HIS A 12 -20.68 -9.90 -12.15
CA HIS A 12 -21.67 -9.57 -11.14
C HIS A 12 -21.31 -8.21 -10.56
N THR A 13 -22.12 -7.20 -10.85
CA THR A 13 -22.15 -5.93 -10.09
C THR A 13 -22.42 -6.29 -8.63
N ARG A 14 -21.39 -6.16 -7.79
CA ARG A 14 -21.46 -6.51 -6.37
C ARG A 14 -22.00 -5.30 -5.59
N PRO A 15 -22.94 -5.51 -4.65
CA PRO A 15 -23.43 -4.43 -3.80
C PRO A 15 -22.30 -3.89 -2.90
N PRO A 16 -22.38 -2.62 -2.46
CA PRO A 16 -21.38 -2.00 -1.60
C PRO A 16 -21.17 -2.84 -0.32
N PRO A 17 -19.93 -2.88 0.20
CA PRO A 17 -19.63 -3.65 1.40
C PRO A 17 -20.50 -3.20 2.58
N ALA A 18 -21.00 -4.17 3.34
CA ALA A 18 -21.72 -3.90 4.59
C ALA A 18 -20.79 -3.13 5.55
N PRO A 19 -21.31 -2.17 6.33
CA PRO A 19 -20.48 -1.35 7.20
C PRO A 19 -19.80 -2.24 8.24
N SER A 20 -18.47 -2.36 8.12
CA SER A 20 -17.61 -2.87 9.18
C SER A 20 -17.77 -2.00 10.43
N ASN A 21 -17.77 -2.61 11.62
CA ASN A 21 -17.80 -1.89 12.88
C ASN A 21 -16.70 -0.79 12.88
N PRO A 22 -17.05 0.51 12.99
CA PRO A 22 -16.15 1.63 12.69
C PRO A 22 -14.96 1.77 13.64
N LEU A 23 -14.93 0.98 14.71
CA LEU A 23 -13.93 1.09 15.77
C LEU A 23 -12.69 0.21 15.54
N ASN A 24 -12.81 -0.91 14.81
CA ASN A 24 -11.71 -1.86 14.67
C ASN A 24 -11.29 -2.04 13.21
N PRO A 25 -9.98 -2.00 12.90
CA PRO A 25 -9.49 -2.32 11.57
C PRO A 25 -9.87 -3.76 11.20
N ALA A 26 -10.26 -3.99 9.94
CA ALA A 26 -10.57 -5.34 9.46
C ALA A 26 -9.32 -6.19 9.16
N PHE A 27 -8.14 -5.71 9.57
CA PHE A 27 -6.87 -6.37 9.40
C PHE A 27 -6.02 -6.28 10.68
N THR A 28 -5.17 -7.28 10.88
CA THR A 28 -4.03 -7.20 11.79
C THR A 28 -2.78 -6.82 10.99
N HIS A 29 -1.72 -6.37 11.67
CA HIS A 29 -0.47 -6.05 11.00
C HIS A 29 0.76 -6.55 11.76
N THR A 30 1.81 -6.83 11.00
CA THR A 30 3.16 -7.12 11.50
C THR A 30 4.14 -6.27 10.72
N GLN A 31 5.14 -5.72 11.38
CA GLN A 31 6.24 -5.01 10.74
C GLN A 31 7.55 -5.77 10.93
N GLU A 32 8.27 -5.98 9.83
CA GLU A 32 9.58 -6.62 9.79
C GLU A 32 10.53 -5.70 9.02
N GLY A 33 11.36 -4.93 9.73
CA GLY A 33 12.24 -3.94 9.10
C GLY A 33 11.46 -2.98 8.17
N PRO A 34 11.79 -2.91 6.86
CA PRO A 34 11.10 -2.08 5.87
C PRO A 34 9.75 -2.63 5.36
N LEU A 35 9.36 -3.83 5.78
CA LEU A 35 8.17 -4.55 5.29
C LEU A 35 7.01 -4.44 6.29
N LEU A 36 5.85 -3.98 5.80
CA LEU A 36 4.59 -4.01 6.54
C LEU A 36 3.68 -5.08 5.94
N ILE A 37 3.24 -6.03 6.76
CA ILE A 37 2.32 -7.11 6.36
C ILE A 37 0.96 -6.83 6.97
N LEU A 38 -0.06 -6.75 6.12
CA LEU A 38 -1.47 -6.56 6.50
C LEU A 38 -2.23 -7.86 6.27
N LEU A 39 -2.79 -8.42 7.35
CA LEU A 39 -3.55 -9.67 7.28
C LEU A 39 -5.04 -9.37 7.46
N PHE A 40 -5.80 -9.50 6.38
CA PHE A 40 -7.23 -9.23 6.35
C PHE A 40 -8.03 -10.49 6.71
N HIS A 41 -9.14 -10.28 7.41
CA HIS A 41 -10.05 -11.37 7.79
C HIS A 41 -10.96 -11.80 6.63
N SER A 42 -11.14 -10.93 5.62
CA SER A 42 -12.08 -11.18 4.53
C SER A 42 -11.67 -10.47 3.24
N LYS A 43 -11.98 -11.07 2.09
CA LYS A 43 -11.81 -10.44 0.77
C LYS A 43 -12.55 -9.10 0.64
N PRO A 44 -13.81 -8.97 1.11
CA PRO A 44 -14.51 -7.68 1.03
C PRO A 44 -13.78 -6.56 1.76
N SER A 45 -13.23 -6.83 2.95
CA SER A 45 -12.51 -5.81 3.70
C SER A 45 -11.15 -5.45 3.11
N GLN A 46 -10.45 -6.44 2.53
CA GLN A 46 -9.21 -6.17 1.78
C GLN A 46 -9.50 -5.30 0.56
N TRP A 47 -10.56 -5.64 -0.19
CA TRP A 47 -11.00 -4.86 -1.34
C TRP A 47 -11.40 -3.43 -0.94
N ASP A 48 -12.19 -3.27 0.13
CA ASP A 48 -12.62 -1.96 0.63
C ASP A 48 -11.43 -1.07 1.08
N ALA A 49 -10.32 -1.68 1.50
CA ALA A 49 -9.11 -0.97 1.88
C ALA A 49 -8.19 -0.62 0.70
N LEU A 50 -8.16 -1.46 -0.34
CA LEU A 50 -7.05 -1.45 -1.32
C LEU A 50 -7.48 -1.26 -2.77
N ALA A 51 -8.74 -1.44 -3.14
CA ALA A 51 -9.16 -1.47 -4.55
C ALA A 51 -8.78 -0.19 -5.32
N ARG A 52 -8.87 0.98 -4.68
CA ARG A 52 -8.49 2.25 -5.32
C ARG A 52 -6.99 2.42 -5.45
N ILE A 53 -6.22 2.01 -4.44
CA ILE A 53 -4.75 2.03 -4.47
C ILE A 53 -4.23 1.04 -5.51
N GLU A 54 -4.77 -0.17 -5.57
CA GLU A 54 -4.44 -1.18 -6.58
C GLU A 54 -4.75 -0.66 -7.99
N THR A 55 -5.95 -0.11 -8.20
CA THR A 55 -6.33 0.42 -9.51
C THR A 55 -5.42 1.58 -9.92
N PHE A 56 -4.98 2.42 -8.97
CA PHE A 56 -4.01 3.48 -9.21
C PHE A 56 -2.61 2.94 -9.55
N TYR A 57 -2.15 1.89 -8.85
CA TYR A 57 -0.78 1.38 -8.91
C TYR A 57 -0.56 0.36 -10.05
N GLU A 58 -1.52 -0.53 -10.29
CA GLU A 58 -1.42 -1.63 -11.27
C GLU A 58 -2.53 -1.62 -12.32
N GLY A 59 -3.42 -0.63 -12.30
CA GLY A 59 -4.58 -0.56 -13.19
C GLY A 59 -4.22 -0.81 -14.64
N ASN A 60 -4.71 -1.93 -15.19
CA ASN A 60 -4.53 -2.30 -16.59
C ASN A 60 -5.69 -1.82 -17.49
N VAL A 61 -6.54 -0.95 -16.95
CA VAL A 61 -7.61 -0.31 -17.72
C VAL A 61 -7.15 1.07 -18.18
N ASP A 62 -7.42 1.40 -19.44
CA ASP A 62 -7.04 2.68 -20.04
C ASP A 62 -7.47 3.86 -19.18
N GLY A 63 -6.49 4.68 -18.79
CA GLY A 63 -6.68 5.88 -17.97
C GLY A 63 -6.94 5.62 -16.48
N ALA A 64 -6.75 4.39 -15.99
CA ALA A 64 -6.83 4.07 -14.56
C ALA A 64 -5.47 4.20 -13.85
N LEU A 65 -4.38 3.77 -14.50
CA LEU A 65 -3.03 3.85 -13.96
C LEU A 65 -2.64 5.30 -13.66
N GLY A 66 -2.24 5.57 -12.42
CA GLY A 66 -1.84 6.90 -11.97
C GLY A 66 -2.97 7.92 -11.85
N ALA A 67 -4.23 7.53 -12.05
CA ALA A 67 -5.38 8.42 -11.95
C ALA A 67 -6.16 8.16 -10.65
N TYR A 68 -6.63 9.22 -10.00
CA TYR A 68 -7.56 9.08 -8.89
C TYR A 68 -8.97 8.73 -9.41
N LEU A 69 -9.51 7.60 -8.94
CA LEU A 69 -10.85 7.14 -9.28
C LEU A 69 -11.72 7.13 -8.03
N GLY A 70 -12.92 7.69 -8.14
CA GLY A 70 -13.95 7.55 -7.11
C GLY A 70 -14.52 6.13 -7.06
N TRP A 71 -15.20 5.80 -5.96
CA TRP A 71 -15.77 4.47 -5.71
C TRP A 71 -16.72 3.95 -6.79
N GLU A 72 -17.54 4.82 -7.37
CA GLU A 72 -18.46 4.45 -8.46
C GLU A 72 -17.71 3.87 -9.66
N LYS A 73 -16.61 4.53 -10.05
CA LYS A 73 -15.81 4.11 -11.21
C LYS A 73 -15.03 2.84 -10.89
N VAL A 74 -14.46 2.70 -9.68
CA VAL A 74 -13.74 1.47 -9.29
C VAL A 74 -14.67 0.26 -9.23
N GLY A 75 -15.89 0.41 -8.70
CA GLY A 75 -16.88 -0.68 -8.65
C GLY A 75 -17.33 -1.15 -10.03
N GLY A 76 -17.37 -0.25 -11.03
CA GLY A 76 -17.76 -0.56 -12.41
C GLY A 76 -16.66 -1.21 -13.26
N LEU A 77 -15.38 -1.08 -12.86
CA LEU A 77 -14.24 -1.55 -13.66
C LEU A 77 -13.98 -3.06 -13.50
N GLY A 78 -14.60 -3.71 -12.51
CA GLY A 78 -14.34 -5.13 -12.22
C GLY A 78 -12.88 -5.43 -11.84
N CYS A 79 -12.12 -4.39 -11.49
CA CYS A 79 -10.77 -4.50 -10.95
C CYS A 79 -10.79 -5.31 -9.65
N CYS A 80 -9.66 -5.92 -9.31
CA CYS A 80 -9.44 -6.54 -8.00
C CYS A 80 -10.27 -7.82 -7.71
N GLY A 81 -10.91 -8.44 -8.72
CA GLY A 81 -11.89 -9.53 -8.50
C GLY A 81 -11.34 -10.85 -7.95
N ASN A 82 -10.04 -11.10 -8.06
CA ASN A 82 -9.39 -12.37 -7.72
C ASN A 82 -8.17 -12.24 -6.78
N TYR A 83 -7.98 -11.09 -6.12
CA TYR A 83 -6.80 -10.89 -5.29
C TYR A 83 -6.91 -11.66 -3.96
N MET A 84 -5.94 -12.54 -3.73
CA MET A 84 -5.73 -13.23 -2.45
C MET A 84 -4.65 -12.52 -1.63
N ALA A 85 -3.70 -11.91 -2.33
CA ALA A 85 -2.67 -11.06 -1.78
C ALA A 85 -2.30 -9.95 -2.78
N PHE A 86 -1.81 -8.82 -2.30
CA PHE A 86 -1.43 -7.66 -3.14
C PHE A 86 -0.25 -6.92 -2.52
N ASN A 87 0.75 -6.62 -3.34
CA ASN A 87 1.98 -5.93 -2.94
C ASN A 87 2.06 -4.55 -3.55
N PHE A 88 2.52 -3.59 -2.76
CA PHE A 88 2.70 -2.22 -3.24
C PHE A 88 3.66 -1.46 -2.33
N THR A 89 4.18 -0.35 -2.83
CA THR A 89 5.09 0.51 -2.07
C THR A 89 4.30 1.49 -1.20
N VAL A 90 4.86 1.92 -0.08
CA VAL A 90 4.32 3.05 0.70
C VAL A 90 4.26 4.31 -0.16
N ARG A 91 5.21 4.45 -1.09
CA ARG A 91 5.21 5.54 -2.07
C ARG A 91 3.96 5.52 -2.95
N ALA A 92 3.48 4.36 -3.39
CA ALA A 92 2.24 4.28 -4.17
C ALA A 92 1.03 4.86 -3.41
N VAL A 93 0.95 4.65 -2.10
CA VAL A 93 -0.08 5.26 -1.25
C VAL A 93 0.09 6.77 -1.19
N ARG A 94 1.32 7.27 -1.03
CA ARG A 94 1.61 8.70 -1.02
C ARG A 94 1.21 9.35 -2.34
N ASP A 95 1.63 8.76 -3.46
CA ASP A 95 1.34 9.26 -4.80
C ASP A 95 -0.18 9.26 -5.06
N TRP A 96 -0.89 8.20 -4.64
CA TRP A 96 -2.36 8.12 -4.70
C TRP A 96 -3.05 9.23 -3.89
N LEU A 97 -2.58 9.50 -2.66
CA LEU A 97 -3.10 10.61 -1.85
C LEU A 97 -2.84 11.97 -2.51
N GLY A 98 -1.70 12.14 -3.20
CA GLY A 98 -1.38 13.37 -3.91
C GLY A 98 -2.35 13.64 -5.05
N VAL A 99 -2.60 12.64 -5.89
CA VAL A 99 -3.55 12.77 -6.99
C VAL A 99 -4.98 12.93 -6.47
N MET A 100 -5.34 12.26 -5.35
CA MET A 100 -6.63 12.49 -4.67
C MET A 100 -6.76 13.96 -4.26
N TRP A 101 -5.75 14.52 -3.60
CA TRP A 101 -5.76 15.91 -3.16
C TRP A 101 -5.93 16.89 -4.32
N GLU A 102 -5.13 16.75 -5.37
CA GLU A 102 -5.20 17.60 -6.57
C GLU A 102 -6.59 17.57 -7.20
N GLU A 103 -7.22 16.39 -7.26
CA GLU A 103 -8.56 16.22 -7.80
C GLU A 103 -9.64 16.91 -6.93
N LEU A 104 -9.52 16.85 -5.60
CA LEU A 104 -10.46 17.54 -4.69
C LEU A 104 -10.36 19.05 -4.82
N VAL A 105 -9.14 19.59 -4.87
CA VAL A 105 -8.88 21.01 -5.12
C VAL A 105 -9.48 21.43 -6.46
N ARG A 106 -9.28 20.64 -7.52
CA ARG A 106 -9.84 20.90 -8.85
C ARG A 106 -11.37 20.91 -8.87
N ARG A 107 -12.02 20.10 -8.04
CA ARG A 107 -13.49 20.05 -7.90
C ARG A 107 -14.05 21.18 -7.03
N GLY A 108 -13.20 22.00 -6.40
CA GLY A 108 -13.63 23.04 -5.47
C GLY A 108 -14.18 22.49 -4.15
N VAL A 109 -13.86 21.23 -3.81
CA VAL A 109 -14.23 20.64 -2.52
C VAL A 109 -13.28 21.19 -1.46
N GLY A 110 -13.75 22.20 -0.71
CA GLY A 110 -13.21 22.55 0.60
C GLY A 110 -11.96 23.46 0.65
N THR A 111 -11.67 24.32 -0.33
CA THR A 111 -10.52 25.24 -0.18
C THR A 111 -10.70 26.28 0.94
N ASP A 112 -11.93 26.66 1.29
CA ASP A 112 -12.17 27.75 2.26
C ASP A 112 -12.01 27.31 3.74
N GLU A 113 -12.27 26.05 4.08
CA GLU A 113 -12.01 25.51 5.44
C GLU A 113 -10.62 24.87 5.57
N ILE A 114 -10.02 24.43 4.45
CA ILE A 114 -8.73 23.71 4.47
C ILE A 114 -7.52 24.67 4.44
N VAL A 115 -7.69 25.91 3.92
CA VAL A 115 -6.63 26.93 3.81
C VAL A 115 -6.66 27.97 4.95
N ALA A 116 -7.73 28.02 5.76
CA ALA A 116 -7.92 29.01 6.82
C ALA A 116 -6.89 28.97 7.98
N GLY A 117 -5.92 28.04 7.96
CA GLY A 117 -4.83 27.96 8.93
C GLY A 117 -3.56 28.75 8.58
N VAL A 118 -3.52 29.45 7.44
CA VAL A 118 -2.32 30.21 7.01
C VAL A 118 -2.68 31.68 6.79
N GLU A 119 -3.02 32.39 7.87
CA GLU A 119 -2.77 33.84 7.91
C GLU A 119 -1.28 34.05 8.20
N VAL A 120 -0.48 34.22 7.15
CA VAL A 120 0.79 34.95 7.29
C VAL A 120 0.40 36.41 7.49
N LYS A 121 0.28 36.83 8.77
CA LYS A 121 0.29 38.26 9.10
C LYS A 121 1.65 38.81 8.71
N ALA A 122 1.70 39.44 7.54
CA ALA A 122 2.76 40.38 7.23
C ALA A 122 2.66 41.52 8.26
N GLU A 123 3.62 41.55 9.19
CA GLU A 123 3.81 42.68 10.09
C GLU A 123 4.18 43.91 9.25
N THR A 124 3.23 44.82 9.07
CA THR A 124 3.55 46.20 8.75
C THR A 124 3.57 47.00 10.05
N ALA A 125 4.74 47.55 10.34
CA ALA A 125 5.01 48.45 11.46
C ALA A 125 4.03 49.65 11.46
N GLY A 126 3.48 49.95 12.63
CA GLY A 126 2.65 51.12 12.86
C GLY A 126 2.48 51.36 14.36
N GLU A 127 3.11 52.43 14.84
CA GLU A 127 3.09 52.93 16.22
C GLU A 127 1.67 53.24 16.72
N GLY A 128 1.38 52.96 18.00
CA GLY A 128 0.12 53.36 18.61
C GLY A 128 -0.12 52.82 20.02
N THR A 129 0.30 53.61 21.01
CA THR A 129 -0.01 53.67 22.45
C THR A 129 -1.24 52.92 23.04
N MET A 130 -0.96 52.21 24.14
CA MET A 130 -1.72 51.94 25.39
C MET A 130 -3.24 52.16 25.47
N GLU A 131 -3.96 51.15 25.95
CA GLU A 131 -4.87 51.29 27.10
C GLU A 131 -5.07 49.95 27.83
N VAL A 132 -4.75 49.94 29.14
CA VAL A 132 -4.96 48.83 30.07
C VAL A 132 -6.32 49.01 30.74
N LYS A 133 -7.17 47.99 30.71
CA LYS A 133 -8.31 47.86 31.63
C LYS A 133 -8.24 46.53 32.35
N GLU A 134 -7.76 46.59 33.58
CA GLU A 134 -7.96 45.57 34.60
C GLU A 134 -9.45 45.42 34.91
N LYS A 135 -9.94 44.18 34.96
CA LYS A 135 -11.06 43.81 35.81
C LYS A 135 -10.76 42.48 36.48
N ALA A 136 -10.59 42.54 37.79
CA ALA A 136 -10.46 41.40 38.68
C ALA A 136 -11.83 40.88 39.16
N LYS A 137 -11.77 39.67 39.74
CA LYS A 137 -12.78 38.88 40.48
C LYS A 137 -13.74 38.02 39.63
N ASP A 138 -14.05 36.78 39.99
CA ASP A 138 -13.97 36.11 41.30
C ASP A 138 -13.88 34.58 41.15
N HIS A 139 -13.46 33.93 42.24
CA HIS A 139 -13.29 32.49 42.41
C HIS A 139 -14.52 31.63 42.06
N GLY A 140 -14.26 30.53 41.36
CA GLY A 140 -15.12 29.36 41.30
C GLY A 140 -14.26 28.10 41.21
N GLU A 141 -14.11 27.40 42.34
CA GLU A 141 -13.51 26.08 42.40
C GLU A 141 -14.33 25.09 41.56
N GLY A 142 -13.65 24.33 40.70
CA GLY A 142 -14.28 23.34 39.84
C GLY A 142 -13.24 22.43 39.20
N LEU A 143 -13.02 21.29 39.86
CA LEU A 143 -12.56 20.00 39.37
C LEU A 143 -11.83 19.98 38.01
N GLY A 144 -10.56 19.60 38.05
CA GLY A 144 -9.71 19.42 36.87
C GLY A 144 -10.35 18.49 35.83
N GLU A 145 -10.82 19.10 34.75
CA GLU A 145 -10.99 18.42 33.47
C GLU A 145 -9.60 18.21 32.87
N GLY A 146 -9.12 16.97 32.93
CA GLY A 146 -8.04 16.52 32.09
C GLY A 146 -8.49 16.63 30.63
N LYS A 147 -8.04 17.69 29.95
CA LYS A 147 -8.15 17.83 28.50
C LYS A 147 -7.33 16.74 27.82
N SER A 148 -7.99 15.66 27.42
CA SER A 148 -7.50 14.74 26.39
C SER A 148 -7.81 15.32 25.00
N ASP A 149 -7.15 16.42 24.64
CA ASP A 149 -7.40 17.19 23.40
C ASP A 149 -6.58 16.67 22.17
N GLU A 150 -6.32 15.36 22.07
CA GLU A 150 -5.69 14.77 20.86
C GLU A 150 -6.48 13.63 20.19
N GLU A 151 -7.58 13.16 20.79
CA GLU A 151 -8.50 12.24 20.10
C GLU A 151 -9.46 13.03 19.19
N GLY A 152 -9.22 12.96 17.87
CA GLY A 152 -10.29 13.24 16.90
C GLY A 152 -10.12 14.43 15.97
N LYS A 153 -8.90 14.90 15.68
CA LYS A 153 -8.72 15.76 14.50
C LYS A 153 -8.99 14.94 13.23
N LYS A 154 -10.18 15.13 12.66
CA LYS A 154 -10.60 14.59 11.38
C LYS A 154 -9.53 14.91 10.32
N ALA A 155 -9.04 13.89 9.65
CA ALA A 155 -8.06 14.09 8.56
C ALA A 155 -8.79 14.58 7.30
N TRP A 156 -8.09 15.33 6.43
CA TRP A 156 -8.71 15.87 5.21
C TRP A 156 -9.22 14.76 4.27
N TRP A 157 -8.60 13.58 4.30
CA TRP A 157 -9.02 12.43 3.49
C TRP A 157 -10.17 11.64 4.12
N ASP A 158 -10.61 11.95 5.34
CA ASP A 158 -11.61 11.14 6.03
C ASP A 158 -12.91 11.08 5.20
N ASP A 159 -13.44 12.20 4.71
CA ASP A 159 -14.71 12.19 3.97
C ASP A 159 -14.65 11.45 2.63
N GLU A 160 -13.48 11.35 2.03
CA GLU A 160 -13.27 10.74 0.71
C GLU A 160 -12.90 9.25 0.78
N CYS A 161 -12.56 8.76 1.97
CA CYS A 161 -12.09 7.39 2.19
C CYS A 161 -13.16 6.50 2.82
N SER A 162 -13.17 5.23 2.42
CA SER A 162 -13.90 4.17 3.12
C SER A 162 -13.39 4.02 4.56
N ILE A 163 -14.15 3.33 5.41
CA ILE A 163 -13.72 3.06 6.78
C ILE A 163 -12.39 2.30 6.78
N GLN A 164 -12.22 1.33 5.87
CA GLN A 164 -11.00 0.51 5.84
C GLN A 164 -9.79 1.27 5.27
N GLU A 165 -9.98 2.14 4.28
CA GLU A 165 -8.92 3.06 3.83
C GLU A 165 -8.49 4.00 4.95
N ARG A 166 -9.43 4.57 5.72
CA ARG A 166 -9.09 5.42 6.88
C ARG A 166 -8.26 4.67 7.90
N HIS A 167 -8.57 3.41 8.20
CA HIS A 167 -7.76 2.59 9.11
C HIS A 167 -6.33 2.37 8.57
N LEU A 168 -6.18 2.04 7.29
CA LEU A 168 -4.88 1.91 6.64
C LEU A 168 -4.08 3.22 6.70
N LEU A 169 -4.70 4.34 6.34
CA LEU A 169 -4.04 5.65 6.32
C LEU A 169 -3.65 6.12 7.72
N ARG A 170 -4.47 5.87 8.73
CA ARG A 170 -4.13 6.17 10.12
C ARG A 170 -2.97 5.32 10.63
N LEU A 171 -2.94 4.02 10.29
CA LEU A 171 -1.79 3.17 10.60
C LEU A 171 -0.51 3.70 9.94
N LEU A 172 -0.56 4.02 8.64
CA LEU A 172 0.59 4.57 7.93
C LEU A 172 1.03 5.93 8.50
N LYS A 173 0.09 6.78 8.93
CA LYS A 173 0.40 8.03 9.62
C LYS A 173 1.08 7.77 10.98
N GLN A 174 0.56 6.84 11.78
CA GLN A 174 1.16 6.45 13.07
C GLN A 174 2.59 5.90 12.91
N LEU A 175 2.86 5.20 11.81
CA LEU A 175 4.19 4.70 11.48
C LEU A 175 5.12 5.77 10.88
N GLY A 176 4.68 7.04 10.79
CA GLY A 176 5.44 8.16 10.22
C GLY A 176 5.56 8.11 8.69
N CYS A 177 4.81 7.22 8.03
CA CYS A 177 4.87 7.04 6.59
C CYS A 177 4.21 8.18 5.82
N LEU A 178 3.37 9.01 6.43
CA LEU A 178 2.62 10.06 5.72
C LEU A 178 3.05 11.49 6.11
N ASP A 179 4.08 11.64 6.93
CA ASP A 179 4.49 12.95 7.47
C ASP A 179 5.17 13.86 6.45
N SER A 180 5.65 13.30 5.34
CA SER A 180 6.40 14.00 4.29
C SER A 180 5.56 14.36 3.06
N LEU A 181 4.23 14.26 3.15
CA LEU A 181 3.37 14.62 2.03
C LEU A 181 3.42 16.15 1.80
N PRO A 182 3.82 16.63 0.60
CA PRO A 182 3.91 18.06 0.30
C PRO A 182 2.55 18.75 0.13
N PHE A 183 1.46 18.06 0.43
CA PHE A 183 0.08 18.48 0.21
C PHE A 183 -0.79 18.16 1.43
N GLY A 184 -1.82 18.99 1.65
CA GLY A 184 -2.61 19.01 2.89
C GLY A 184 -2.19 20.15 3.83
N PRO A 185 -3.01 20.46 4.86
CA PRO A 185 -2.61 21.42 5.89
C PRO A 185 -1.33 20.92 6.59
N PRO A 186 -0.38 21.80 6.92
CA PRO A 186 0.86 21.40 7.59
C PRO A 186 0.50 20.63 8.86
N SER A 187 0.91 19.37 8.93
CA SER A 187 0.68 18.56 10.12
C SER A 187 1.50 19.19 11.24
N SER A 188 0.82 19.87 12.16
CA SER A 188 1.44 20.45 13.34
C SER A 188 1.96 19.30 14.21
N LEU A 189 3.29 19.20 14.27
CA LEU A 189 4.13 18.28 15.01
C LEU A 189 4.45 16.95 14.29
N PRO A 190 5.75 16.60 14.16
CA PRO A 190 6.15 15.25 13.79
C PRO A 190 5.63 14.27 14.84
N THR A 191 4.89 13.25 14.42
CA THR A 191 4.52 12.18 15.33
C THR A 191 5.79 11.36 15.58
N PRO A 192 6.28 11.22 16.82
CA PRO A 192 7.46 10.41 17.07
C PRO A 192 7.17 8.96 16.68
N SER A 193 7.79 8.48 15.59
CA SER A 193 7.73 7.07 15.23
C SER A 193 8.29 6.24 16.39
N PRO A 194 7.58 5.23 16.89
CA PRO A 194 8.14 4.27 17.81
C PRO A 194 9.35 3.61 17.13
N GLN A 195 10.43 3.44 17.89
CA GLN A 195 11.74 2.95 17.46
C GLN A 195 11.63 1.79 16.44
N GLY A 196 11.82 2.11 15.15
CA GLY A 196 11.73 1.19 14.03
C GLY A 196 11.98 1.92 12.71
N GLN A 197 12.57 1.24 11.74
CA GLN A 197 12.70 1.76 10.37
C GLN A 197 11.30 1.98 9.79
N GLN A 198 11.02 3.12 9.16
CA GLN A 198 9.71 3.33 8.52
C GLN A 198 9.51 2.26 7.42
N PRO A 199 8.34 1.60 7.34
CA PRO A 199 8.09 0.68 6.26
C PRO A 199 8.10 1.43 4.94
N THR A 200 8.56 0.73 3.90
CA THR A 200 8.64 1.24 2.53
C THR A 200 7.88 0.35 1.56
N TYR A 201 7.56 -0.88 1.97
CA TYR A 201 6.84 -1.87 1.18
C TYR A 201 5.72 -2.50 2.00
N LEU A 202 4.59 -2.78 1.35
CA LEU A 202 3.44 -3.43 1.94
C LEU A 202 3.13 -4.74 1.23
N ILE A 203 2.76 -5.75 2.01
CA ILE A 203 2.06 -6.95 1.55
C ILE A 203 0.70 -6.95 2.22
N SER A 204 -0.35 -7.15 1.43
CA SER A 204 -1.66 -7.51 1.96
C SER A 204 -1.97 -8.96 1.64
N ALA A 205 -2.55 -9.71 2.57
CA ALA A 205 -2.97 -11.08 2.37
C ALA A 205 -4.19 -11.42 3.23
N LEU A 206 -4.85 -12.53 2.95
CA LEU A 206 -5.90 -13.09 3.79
C LEU A 206 -5.33 -14.01 4.87
N HIS A 207 -5.88 -13.95 6.09
CA HIS A 207 -5.48 -14.85 7.20
C HIS A 207 -5.56 -16.34 6.87
N THR A 208 -6.45 -16.74 5.96
CA THR A 208 -6.69 -18.14 5.61
C THR A 208 -5.74 -18.71 4.56
N GLN A 209 -4.83 -17.90 3.99
CA GLN A 209 -4.00 -18.29 2.85
C GLN A 209 -2.52 -17.93 3.07
N SER A 210 -1.89 -18.61 4.02
CA SER A 210 -0.48 -18.43 4.37
C SER A 210 0.50 -18.86 3.27
N SER A 211 0.08 -19.71 2.32
CA SER A 211 0.90 -20.10 1.16
C SER A 211 1.29 -18.88 0.33
N ASP A 212 0.32 -17.99 0.10
CA ASP A 212 0.47 -16.84 -0.79
C ASP A 212 1.44 -15.83 -0.17
N LEU A 213 1.51 -15.76 1.16
CA LEU A 213 2.44 -14.88 1.87
C LEU A 213 3.92 -15.23 1.61
N THR A 214 4.26 -16.50 1.36
CA THR A 214 5.65 -16.86 1.03
C THR A 214 6.03 -16.29 -0.31
N HIS A 215 5.18 -16.47 -1.31
CA HIS A 215 5.31 -15.89 -2.65
C HIS A 215 5.43 -14.36 -2.61
N GLU A 216 4.52 -13.68 -1.91
CA GLU A 216 4.54 -12.23 -1.80
C GLU A 216 5.79 -11.69 -1.10
N ARG A 217 6.30 -12.41 -0.10
CA ARG A 217 7.56 -12.03 0.57
C ARG A 217 8.77 -12.14 -0.37
N LEU A 218 8.70 -12.97 -1.41
CA LEU A 218 9.76 -13.02 -2.42
C LEU A 218 9.71 -11.82 -3.36
N HIS A 219 8.52 -11.36 -3.76
CA HIS A 219 8.38 -10.11 -4.50
C HIS A 219 8.87 -8.91 -3.68
N ALA A 220 8.51 -8.85 -2.39
CA ALA A 220 9.03 -7.82 -1.49
C ALA A 220 10.56 -7.84 -1.43
N LEU A 221 11.17 -9.04 -1.33
CA LEU A 221 12.62 -9.17 -1.30
C LEU A 221 13.29 -8.73 -2.61
N PHE A 222 12.70 -9.09 -3.75
CA PHE A 222 13.16 -8.65 -5.07
C PHE A 222 13.08 -7.13 -5.21
N HIS A 223 12.04 -6.49 -4.67
CA HIS A 223 11.92 -5.04 -4.69
C HIS A 223 12.92 -4.35 -3.74
N LEU A 224 13.03 -4.85 -2.51
CA LEU A 224 13.76 -4.19 -1.42
C LEU A 224 15.29 -4.36 -1.49
N SER A 225 15.79 -5.43 -2.11
CA SER A 225 17.23 -5.67 -2.26
C SER A 225 17.67 -5.53 -3.72
N PRO A 226 18.27 -4.39 -4.12
CA PRO A 226 18.84 -4.23 -5.46
C PRO A 226 19.88 -5.29 -5.80
N THR A 227 20.66 -5.73 -4.81
CA THR A 227 21.64 -6.81 -4.95
C THR A 227 20.96 -8.12 -5.35
N TYR A 228 19.89 -8.50 -4.66
CA TYR A 228 19.11 -9.69 -4.97
C TYR A 228 18.42 -9.58 -6.33
N ALA A 229 17.80 -8.44 -6.64
CA ALA A 229 17.16 -8.19 -7.93
C ALA A 229 18.14 -8.37 -9.11
N ASN A 230 19.35 -7.81 -8.97
CA ASN A 230 20.40 -7.92 -10.00
C ASN A 230 20.92 -9.35 -10.13
N PHE A 231 21.02 -10.09 -9.02
CA PHE A 231 21.33 -11.50 -9.03
C PHE A 231 20.28 -12.31 -9.80
N CYS A 232 19.00 -12.14 -9.50
CA CYS A 232 17.90 -12.79 -10.22
C CYS A 232 17.90 -12.45 -11.71
N LYS A 233 18.12 -11.18 -12.07
CA LYS A 233 18.28 -10.76 -13.48
C LYS A 233 19.46 -11.45 -14.16
N THR A 234 20.56 -11.65 -13.45
CA THR A 234 21.72 -12.37 -13.98
C THR A 234 21.36 -13.83 -14.22
N LEU A 235 20.83 -14.53 -13.21
CA LEU A 235 20.39 -15.92 -13.36
C LEU A 235 19.41 -16.11 -14.52
N TYR A 236 18.41 -15.24 -14.62
CA TYR A 236 17.40 -15.30 -15.66
C TYR A 236 17.96 -15.09 -17.07
N ASN A 237 18.87 -14.12 -17.23
CA ASN A 237 19.37 -13.74 -18.54
C ASN A 237 20.58 -14.57 -19.01
N THR A 238 21.44 -15.00 -18.09
CA THR A 238 22.71 -15.65 -18.41
C THR A 238 22.73 -17.14 -18.10
N SER A 239 22.05 -17.59 -17.05
CA SER A 239 22.11 -18.99 -16.61
C SER A 239 21.05 -19.87 -17.26
N LEU A 240 19.87 -19.30 -17.58
CA LEU A 240 18.84 -20.01 -18.33
C LEU A 240 19.18 -20.05 -19.82
N SER A 241 19.02 -21.23 -20.42
CA SER A 241 19.04 -21.38 -21.87
C SER A 241 17.93 -20.54 -22.51
N SER A 242 18.19 -20.02 -23.72
CA SER A 242 17.20 -19.25 -24.47
C SER A 242 15.88 -20.01 -24.68
N LYS A 243 15.97 -21.33 -24.84
CA LYS A 243 14.82 -22.23 -25.00
C LYS A 243 13.97 -22.33 -23.74
N VAL A 244 14.60 -22.48 -22.56
CA VAL A 244 13.87 -22.55 -21.29
C VAL A 244 13.26 -21.20 -20.94
N ARG A 245 14.03 -20.12 -21.08
CA ARG A 245 13.53 -18.76 -20.87
C ARG A 245 12.31 -18.45 -21.75
N ALA A 246 12.35 -18.75 -23.05
CA ALA A 246 11.20 -18.55 -23.93
C ALA A 246 9.96 -19.37 -23.50
N ALA A 247 10.14 -20.56 -22.90
CA ALA A 247 9.03 -21.35 -22.38
C ALA A 247 8.42 -20.71 -21.12
N ILE A 248 9.25 -20.17 -20.23
CA ILE A 248 8.82 -19.44 -19.03
C ILE A 248 8.10 -18.15 -19.43
N GLU A 249 8.66 -17.36 -20.34
CA GLU A 249 8.04 -16.12 -20.84
C GLU A 249 6.69 -16.39 -21.48
N TRP A 250 6.57 -17.47 -22.27
CA TRP A 250 5.29 -17.86 -22.86
C TRP A 250 4.24 -18.21 -21.80
N ASP A 251 4.64 -18.94 -20.75
CA ASP A 251 3.74 -19.32 -19.65
C ASP A 251 3.30 -18.08 -18.85
N LEU A 252 4.23 -17.21 -18.47
CA LEU A 252 3.93 -15.97 -17.75
C LEU A 252 3.05 -15.01 -18.58
N LYS A 253 3.31 -14.92 -19.89
CA LYS A 253 2.44 -14.18 -20.81
C LYS A 253 1.03 -14.76 -20.84
N ALA A 254 0.90 -16.08 -20.87
CA ALA A 254 -0.40 -16.76 -20.88
C ALA A 254 -1.17 -16.55 -19.56
N ARG A 255 -0.46 -16.33 -18.44
CA ARG A 255 -1.03 -15.93 -17.14
C ARG A 255 -1.42 -14.44 -17.08
N GLY A 256 -1.02 -13.63 -18.06
CA GLY A 256 -1.35 -12.20 -18.15
C GLY A 256 -0.30 -11.27 -17.55
N TYR A 257 0.87 -11.78 -17.16
CA TYR A 257 1.96 -10.95 -16.67
C TYR A 257 2.59 -10.12 -17.79
N ARG A 258 2.99 -8.89 -17.45
CA ARG A 258 3.78 -8.01 -18.32
C ARG A 258 5.23 -8.47 -18.35
N SER A 259 5.94 -8.21 -19.46
CA SER A 259 7.33 -8.62 -19.66
C SER A 259 8.29 -8.11 -18.58
N GLU A 260 8.02 -6.94 -18.03
CA GLU A 260 8.86 -6.30 -17.02
C GLU A 260 8.81 -7.06 -15.68
N MET A 261 7.75 -7.84 -15.44
CA MET A 261 7.58 -8.63 -14.22
C MET A 261 8.20 -10.03 -14.33
N TYR A 262 8.61 -10.47 -15.53
CA TYR A 262 8.97 -11.88 -15.74
C TYR A 262 10.09 -12.39 -14.86
N VAL A 263 11.09 -11.56 -14.55
CA VAL A 263 12.20 -11.95 -13.66
C VAL A 263 11.71 -12.10 -12.22
N ASP A 264 10.81 -11.22 -11.78
CA ASP A 264 10.27 -11.21 -10.42
C ASP A 264 9.34 -12.42 -10.21
N GLU A 265 8.41 -12.65 -11.14
CA GLU A 265 7.55 -13.85 -11.15
C GLU A 265 8.38 -15.13 -11.22
N PHE A 266 9.39 -15.17 -12.11
CA PHE A 266 10.27 -16.32 -12.25
C PHE A 266 10.95 -16.68 -10.93
N GLN A 267 11.55 -15.69 -10.25
CA GLN A 267 12.28 -15.98 -9.02
C GLN A 267 11.32 -16.47 -7.93
N ALA A 268 10.14 -15.85 -7.80
CA ALA A 268 9.16 -16.23 -6.80
C ALA A 268 8.66 -17.68 -7.01
N TYR A 269 8.19 -17.98 -8.22
CA TYR A 269 7.69 -19.29 -8.59
C TYR A 269 8.74 -20.40 -8.50
N VAL A 270 9.95 -20.20 -9.03
CA VAL A 270 10.99 -21.24 -8.98
C VAL A 270 11.46 -21.51 -7.56
N SER A 271 11.46 -20.50 -6.69
CA SER A 271 11.87 -20.67 -5.30
C SER A 271 10.92 -21.56 -4.52
N GLU A 272 9.63 -21.49 -4.82
CA GLU A 272 8.60 -22.36 -4.28
C GLU A 272 8.66 -23.76 -4.92
N SER A 273 8.69 -23.80 -6.26
CA SER A 273 8.66 -25.05 -7.01
C SER A 273 9.44 -24.95 -8.33
N ALA A 274 10.54 -25.71 -8.41
CA ALA A 274 11.27 -25.88 -9.66
C ALA A 274 10.45 -26.52 -10.80
N ALA A 275 9.30 -27.13 -10.50
CA ALA A 275 8.42 -27.75 -11.49
C ALA A 275 7.35 -26.79 -12.04
N GLU A 276 7.28 -25.55 -11.56
CA GLU A 276 6.19 -24.61 -11.86
C GLU A 276 6.01 -24.36 -13.36
N PHE A 277 7.11 -24.16 -14.10
CA PHE A 277 7.08 -23.91 -15.54
C PHE A 277 7.14 -25.20 -16.39
N GLY A 278 6.73 -26.33 -15.79
CA GLY A 278 6.60 -27.62 -16.45
C GLY A 278 7.92 -28.35 -16.73
N GLY A 279 7.80 -29.56 -17.31
CA GLY A 279 8.92 -30.49 -17.44
C GLY A 279 10.10 -30.01 -18.30
N LYS A 280 9.87 -29.09 -19.25
CA LYS A 280 10.92 -28.53 -20.10
C LYS A 280 11.86 -27.58 -19.35
N ALA A 281 11.32 -26.80 -18.41
CA ALA A 281 12.07 -25.84 -17.61
C ALA A 281 12.63 -26.47 -16.32
N ARG A 282 11.99 -27.55 -15.84
CA ARG A 282 12.26 -28.16 -14.53
C ARG A 282 13.75 -28.43 -14.24
N GLY A 283 14.50 -28.95 -15.21
CA GLY A 283 15.91 -29.30 -15.00
C GLY A 283 16.77 -28.08 -14.67
N GLU A 284 16.64 -27.02 -15.47
CA GLU A 284 17.39 -25.77 -15.26
C GLU A 284 16.85 -25.02 -14.03
N CYS A 285 15.53 -24.95 -13.83
CA CYS A 285 14.94 -24.32 -12.65
C CYS A 285 15.40 -25.00 -11.35
N LEU A 286 15.51 -26.34 -11.33
CA LEU A 286 15.99 -27.08 -10.17
C LEU A 286 17.47 -26.79 -9.87
N ALA A 287 18.29 -26.66 -10.91
CA ALA A 287 19.70 -26.31 -10.75
C ALA A 287 19.90 -24.91 -10.14
N LEU A 288 19.01 -23.96 -10.47
CA LEU A 288 19.08 -22.58 -9.95
C LEU A 288 18.39 -22.39 -8.60
N GLN A 289 17.54 -23.32 -8.17
CA GLN A 289 16.71 -23.15 -6.97
C GLN A 289 17.54 -23.02 -5.68
N GLY A 290 18.66 -23.75 -5.57
CA GLY A 290 19.57 -23.64 -4.44
C GLY A 290 20.21 -22.26 -4.34
N ASP A 291 20.76 -21.79 -5.46
CA ASP A 291 21.39 -20.47 -5.57
C ASP A 291 20.40 -19.33 -5.27
N LEU A 292 19.16 -19.44 -5.74
CA LEU A 292 18.08 -18.49 -5.42
C LEU A 292 17.83 -18.43 -3.91
N ARG A 293 17.66 -19.58 -3.25
CA ARG A 293 17.38 -19.63 -1.80
C ARG A 293 18.55 -19.13 -0.96
N ASP A 294 19.77 -19.38 -1.39
CA ASP A 294 20.97 -18.86 -0.74
C ASP A 294 21.09 -17.34 -0.86
N ALA A 295 20.82 -16.80 -2.05
CA ALA A 295 20.78 -15.35 -2.26
C ALA A 295 19.62 -14.69 -1.48
N GLN A 296 18.47 -15.36 -1.39
CA GLN A 296 17.33 -14.89 -0.60
C GLN A 296 17.68 -14.77 0.88
N ARG A 297 18.34 -15.78 1.44
CA ARG A 297 18.77 -15.78 2.85
C ARG A 297 19.68 -14.60 3.15
N LYS A 298 20.70 -14.37 2.31
CA LYS A 298 21.62 -13.22 2.45
C LYS A 298 20.88 -11.89 2.37
N ALA A 299 19.99 -11.73 1.39
CA ALA A 299 19.22 -10.50 1.22
C ALA A 299 18.27 -10.23 2.40
N ARG A 300 17.68 -11.28 2.98
CA ARG A 300 16.84 -11.16 4.19
C ARG A 300 17.64 -10.71 5.40
N GLU A 301 18.83 -11.28 5.60
CA GLU A 301 19.76 -10.87 6.67
C GLU A 301 20.17 -9.39 6.51
N GLU A 302 20.52 -8.95 5.30
CA GLU A 302 20.88 -7.56 5.00
C GLU A 302 19.75 -6.56 5.29
N LEU A 303 18.49 -6.96 5.05
CA LEU A 303 17.31 -6.12 5.25
C LEU A 303 16.69 -6.23 6.64
N GLY A 304 17.24 -7.08 7.52
CA GLY A 304 16.66 -7.35 8.84
C GLY A 304 15.29 -8.05 8.78
N LEU A 305 15.03 -8.81 7.71
CA LEU A 305 13.82 -9.61 7.51
C LEU A 305 14.04 -11.01 8.11
N GLY A 306 14.00 -11.11 9.44
CA GLY A 306 14.17 -12.35 10.20
C GLY A 306 12.95 -13.27 10.17
#